data_AF-A0A5D3CWQ2-F1
#
_entry.id   AF-A0A5D3CWQ2-F1
#
_cell.length_a   1.000
_cell.length_b   1.000
_cell.length_c   1.000
_cell.angle_alpha   90.00
_cell.angle_beta   90.00
_cell.angle_gamma   90.00
#
_symmetry.space_group_name_H-M   'P 1'
#
loop_
_entity.id
_entity.type
_entity.pdbx_description
1 polymer ?
#
loop_
_entity_poly.entity_id
_entity_poly.type
_entity_poly.pdbx_seq_one_letter_code
_entity_poly.pdbx_strand_id
1 'polypeptide(L)'
;MVKQTFVILCHLLQTVSGLSSTEIVDVEEMVAMFLHIHAHDVKNCVIQRKFVRSDETVSRHFNLVPLAFVRLYKELTKRSVPVTNNYNDQRWKCFENCVGALEGTYIKLNVHATDMPTFRMRKGENATNVLGVCDTKGDFVYVLAGWERSAADSQILCDALSRENGLQVPKGQRYHLQEWRGAGNAPTNAKEEMTYCDDVDDVDDGDSTYTTTTASEDIHYIETTNEWS
;
A
#
# COMPACT_ATOMS: atom_id res chain seq x y z
N MET A 1 6.39 17.78 -8.87
CA MET A 1 6.40 18.03 -7.41
C MET A 1 6.81 19.48 -7.16
N VAL A 2 6.11 20.21 -6.29
CA VAL A 2 6.45 21.60 -5.93
C VAL A 2 7.65 21.60 -4.98
N LYS A 3 8.53 22.61 -5.08
CA LYS A 3 9.75 22.73 -4.25
C LYS A 3 9.47 22.60 -2.75
N GLN A 4 8.41 23.23 -2.26
CA GLN A 4 8.03 23.18 -0.84
C GLN A 4 7.72 21.75 -0.38
N THR A 5 6.98 20.99 -1.19
CA THR A 5 6.63 19.59 -0.88
C THR A 5 7.88 18.72 -0.80
N PHE A 6 8.84 18.93 -1.70
CA PHE A 6 10.11 18.21 -1.69
C PHE A 6 10.91 18.45 -0.40
N VAL A 7 11.02 19.70 0.03
CA VAL A 7 11.73 20.05 1.26
C VAL A 7 11.06 19.44 2.48
N ILE A 8 9.72 19.51 2.55
CA ILE A 8 8.95 18.88 3.64
C ILE A 8 9.19 17.37 3.66
N LEU A 9 9.18 16.73 2.50
CA LEU A 9 9.42 15.29 2.38
C LEU A 9 10.83 14.91 2.87
N CYS A 10 11.87 15.62 2.44
CA CYS A 10 13.24 15.35 2.87
C CYS A 10 13.38 15.53 4.39
N HIS A 11 12.77 16.59 4.93
CA HIS A 11 12.76 16.84 6.37
C HIS A 11 12.10 15.68 7.14
N LEU A 12 10.91 15.23 6.69
CA LEU A 12 10.21 14.11 7.31
C LEU A 12 11.01 12.80 7.24
N LEU A 13 11.61 12.49 6.08
CA LEU A 13 12.45 11.30 5.94
C LEU A 13 13.67 11.34 6.87
N GLN A 14 14.23 12.52 7.10
CA GLN A 14 15.35 12.70 8.00
C GLN A 14 14.94 12.58 9.48
N THR A 15 13.89 13.29 9.89
CA THR A 15 13.51 13.38 11.31
C THR A 15 12.73 12.17 11.80
N VAL A 16 11.88 11.59 10.95
CA VAL A 16 10.95 10.51 11.32
C VAL A 16 11.53 9.14 10.96
N SER A 17 12.05 8.99 9.74
CA SER A 17 12.57 7.69 9.27
C SER A 17 14.02 7.42 9.63
N GLY A 18 14.76 8.46 10.04
CA GLY A 18 16.19 8.41 10.35
C GLY A 18 17.08 8.34 9.09
N LEU A 19 16.60 8.78 7.93
CA LEU A 19 17.43 8.87 6.73
C LEU A 19 18.49 9.96 6.92
N SER A 20 19.76 9.59 6.96
CA SER A 20 20.86 10.52 7.21
C SER A 20 21.73 10.72 5.99
N SER A 21 22.27 11.94 5.85
CA SER A 21 23.31 12.25 4.87
C SER A 21 24.54 11.38 5.14
N THR A 22 25.19 10.98 4.06
CA THR A 22 26.51 10.35 4.13
C THR A 22 27.59 11.42 3.91
N GLU A 23 28.86 11.05 4.03
CA GLU A 23 29.96 11.96 3.69
C GLU A 23 29.93 12.43 2.21
N ILE A 24 29.25 11.67 1.35
CA ILE A 24 29.34 11.82 -0.10
C ILE A 24 28.03 12.35 -0.69
N VAL A 25 26.87 11.97 -0.14
CA VAL A 25 25.53 12.27 -0.68
C VAL A 25 24.64 12.75 0.47
N ASP A 26 23.95 13.87 0.27
CA ASP A 26 22.95 14.39 1.22
C ASP A 26 21.56 13.77 1.02
N VAL A 27 20.66 13.97 2.00
CA VAL A 27 19.31 13.40 1.96
C VAL A 27 18.54 13.88 0.73
N GLU A 28 18.65 15.15 0.40
CA GLU A 28 17.99 15.76 -0.76
C GLU A 28 18.42 15.08 -2.06
N GLU A 29 19.71 14.85 -2.26
CA GLU A 29 20.23 14.18 -3.44
C GLU A 29 19.80 12.70 -3.50
N MET A 30 19.81 11.99 -2.38
CA MET A 30 19.29 10.61 -2.31
C MET A 30 17.83 10.55 -2.78
N VAL A 31 16.98 11.40 -2.20
CA VAL A 31 15.55 11.45 -2.51
C VAL A 31 15.33 11.93 -3.95
N ALA A 32 16.13 12.88 -4.43
CA ALA A 32 16.05 13.36 -5.81
C ALA A 32 16.42 12.28 -6.83
N MET A 33 17.47 11.49 -6.59
CA MET A 33 17.83 10.35 -7.45
C MET A 33 16.69 9.34 -7.52
N PHE A 34 16.18 8.94 -6.36
CA PHE A 34 15.06 7.99 -6.25
C PHE A 34 13.81 8.48 -6.98
N LEU A 35 13.38 9.71 -6.71
CA LEU A 35 12.21 10.29 -7.36
C LEU A 35 12.42 10.50 -8.86
N HIS A 36 13.64 10.78 -9.32
CA HIS A 36 13.91 10.92 -10.75
C HIS A 36 13.80 9.60 -11.50
N ILE A 37 14.27 8.49 -10.89
CA ILE A 37 14.09 7.14 -11.42
C ILE A 37 12.59 6.84 -11.56
N HIS A 38 11.82 7.01 -10.49
CA HIS A 38 10.40 6.67 -10.50
C HIS A 38 9.53 7.59 -11.35
N ALA A 39 9.80 8.90 -11.35
CA ALA A 39 8.97 9.86 -12.08
C ALA A 39 9.16 9.79 -13.60
N HIS A 40 10.30 9.27 -14.08
CA HIS A 40 10.63 9.22 -15.49
C HIS A 40 10.88 7.82 -16.03
N ASP A 41 10.78 6.80 -15.18
CA ASP A 41 11.06 5.40 -15.51
C ASP A 41 12.44 5.22 -16.18
N VAL A 42 13.47 5.80 -15.57
CA VAL A 42 14.84 5.80 -16.12
C VAL A 42 15.77 4.84 -15.39
N LYS A 43 16.70 4.25 -16.14
CA LYS A 43 17.73 3.35 -15.60
C LYS A 43 18.78 4.11 -14.77
N ASN A 44 19.45 3.40 -13.84
CA ASN A 44 20.55 3.94 -13.03
C ASN A 44 21.62 4.67 -13.84
N CYS A 45 21.96 4.20 -15.05
CA CYS A 45 22.96 4.83 -15.91
C CYS A 45 22.62 6.28 -16.32
N VAL A 46 21.33 6.62 -16.38
CA VAL A 46 20.87 8.00 -16.64
C VAL A 46 21.15 8.87 -15.42
N ILE A 47 20.90 8.34 -14.22
CA ILE A 47 21.13 9.05 -12.95
C ILE A 47 22.61 9.27 -12.70
N GLN A 48 23.44 8.26 -12.95
CA GLN A 48 24.90 8.35 -12.82
C GLN A 48 25.46 9.57 -13.57
N ARG A 49 25.02 9.77 -14.82
CA ARG A 49 25.45 10.91 -15.65
C ARG A 49 24.90 12.23 -15.14
N LYS A 50 23.65 12.25 -14.66
CA LYS A 50 22.96 13.47 -14.22
C LYS A 50 23.47 14.00 -12.89
N PHE A 51 23.76 13.11 -11.95
CA PHE A 51 24.23 13.46 -10.60
C PHE A 51 25.75 13.29 -10.45
N VAL A 52 26.44 12.79 -11.48
CA VAL A 52 27.90 12.55 -11.50
C VAL A 52 28.31 11.63 -10.34
N ARG A 53 27.58 10.53 -10.18
CA ARG A 53 27.79 9.52 -9.13
C ARG A 53 28.10 8.15 -9.73
N SER A 54 28.81 7.29 -8.98
CA SER A 54 29.05 5.91 -9.38
C SER A 54 27.75 5.10 -9.40
N ASP A 55 27.70 4.03 -10.19
CA ASP A 55 26.54 3.11 -10.20
C ASP A 55 26.25 2.52 -8.83
N GLU A 56 27.29 2.14 -8.09
CA GLU A 56 27.19 1.64 -6.72
C GLU A 56 26.57 2.69 -5.79
N THR A 57 26.96 3.97 -5.92
CA THR A 57 26.35 5.06 -5.15
C THR A 57 24.86 5.23 -5.49
N VAL A 58 24.50 5.24 -6.78
CA VAL A 58 23.10 5.37 -7.20
C VAL A 58 22.28 4.20 -6.67
N SER A 59 22.75 2.97 -6.88
CA SER A 59 22.07 1.74 -6.47
C SER A 59 21.89 1.67 -4.94
N ARG A 60 22.94 1.98 -4.17
CA ARG A 60 22.89 1.98 -2.70
C ARG A 60 21.84 2.95 -2.17
N HIS A 61 21.84 4.20 -2.64
CA HIS A 61 20.88 5.19 -2.17
C HIS A 61 19.47 4.94 -2.69
N PHE A 62 19.32 4.40 -3.91
CA PHE A 62 18.04 3.97 -4.43
C PHE A 62 17.36 2.92 -3.54
N ASN A 63 18.11 1.98 -2.97
CA ASN A 63 17.57 0.96 -2.07
C ASN A 63 17.32 1.47 -0.64
N LEU A 64 18.04 2.50 -0.19
CA LEU A 64 17.84 3.09 1.15
C LEU A 64 16.57 3.94 1.25
N VAL A 65 16.22 4.67 0.19
CA VAL A 65 15.09 5.61 0.22
C VAL A 65 13.74 4.90 0.41
N PRO A 66 13.39 3.79 -0.29
CA PRO A 66 12.18 2.99 -0.03
C PRO A 66 12.05 2.54 1.41
N LEU A 67 13.14 2.06 2.03
CA LEU A 67 13.14 1.65 3.43
C LEU A 67 12.78 2.81 4.36
N ALA A 68 13.28 4.02 4.06
CA ALA A 68 12.91 5.22 4.79
C ALA A 68 11.43 5.60 4.55
N PHE A 69 10.89 5.41 3.35
CA PHE A 69 9.47 5.61 3.09
C PHE A 69 8.57 4.64 3.86
N VAL A 70 8.95 3.36 3.97
CA VAL A 70 8.19 2.37 4.74
C VAL A 70 8.13 2.75 6.23
N ARG A 71 9.23 3.28 6.79
CA ARG A 71 9.24 3.80 8.16
C ARG A 71 8.36 5.04 8.31
N LEU A 72 8.46 5.97 7.36
CA LEU A 72 7.63 7.18 7.35
C LEU A 72 6.14 6.83 7.28
N TYR A 73 5.79 5.84 6.45
CA TYR A 73 4.42 5.40 6.25
C TYR A 73 3.76 4.98 7.56
N LYS A 74 4.48 4.24 8.43
CA LYS A 74 3.96 3.83 9.74
C LYS A 74 3.52 5.00 10.62
N GLU A 75 4.22 6.13 10.53
CA GLU A 75 3.94 7.34 11.29
C GLU A 75 2.88 8.24 10.61
N LEU A 76 2.79 8.19 9.29
CA LEU A 76 1.77 8.93 8.52
C LEU A 76 0.40 8.27 8.52
N THR A 77 0.35 6.96 8.78
CA THR A 77 -0.91 6.21 8.83
C THR A 77 -1.68 6.62 10.09
N LYS A 78 -2.72 7.44 9.91
CA LYS A 78 -3.54 7.94 11.02
C LYS A 78 -4.54 6.87 11.47
N ARG A 79 -4.88 6.90 12.76
CA ARG A 79 -6.04 6.17 13.29
C ARG A 79 -7.32 6.80 12.76
N SER A 80 -8.19 6.02 12.13
CA SER A 80 -9.48 6.49 11.61
C SER A 80 -10.41 6.95 12.73
N VAL A 81 -11.22 7.97 12.44
CA VAL A 81 -12.29 8.45 13.33
C VAL A 81 -13.63 8.05 12.70
N PRO A 82 -14.54 7.40 13.45
CA PRO A 82 -15.81 6.95 12.89
C PRO A 82 -16.71 8.10 12.46
N VAL A 83 -17.51 7.84 11.42
CA VAL A 83 -18.65 8.69 11.04
C VAL A 83 -19.69 8.62 12.16
N THR A 84 -20.05 9.78 12.68
CA THR A 84 -21.12 9.95 13.68
C THR A 84 -22.33 10.64 13.03
N ASN A 85 -23.51 10.56 13.65
CA ASN A 85 -24.74 11.16 13.12
C ASN A 85 -24.71 12.68 12.90
N ASN A 86 -23.68 13.37 13.42
CA ASN A 86 -23.43 14.79 13.20
C ASN A 86 -22.37 15.06 12.12
N TYR A 87 -22.02 14.09 11.27
CA TYR A 87 -21.07 14.31 10.18
C TYR A 87 -21.64 15.31 9.17
N ASN A 88 -20.89 16.39 8.94
CA ASN A 88 -21.33 17.49 8.07
C ASN A 88 -21.45 17.09 6.60
N ASP A 89 -20.76 16.02 6.18
CA ASP A 89 -20.83 15.55 4.80
C ASP A 89 -22.07 14.69 4.57
N GLN A 90 -23.01 15.23 3.79
CA GLN A 90 -24.25 14.58 3.41
C GLN A 90 -24.01 13.24 2.70
N ARG A 91 -22.86 13.04 2.04
CA ARG A 91 -22.51 11.78 1.35
C ARG A 91 -22.35 10.61 2.33
N TRP A 92 -21.86 10.89 3.53
CA TRP A 92 -21.52 9.86 4.52
C TRP A 92 -22.65 9.56 5.51
N LYS A 93 -23.74 10.35 5.50
CA LYS A 93 -24.87 10.18 6.44
C LYS A 93 -25.61 8.84 6.31
N CYS A 94 -25.59 8.22 5.13
CA CYS A 94 -26.16 6.89 4.92
C CYS A 94 -25.25 5.75 5.43
N PHE A 95 -24.05 6.09 5.89
CA PHE A 95 -23.03 5.15 6.34
C PHE A 95 -22.72 5.36 7.82
N GLU A 96 -23.76 5.35 8.67
CA GLU A 96 -23.61 5.41 10.12
C GLU A 96 -22.64 4.32 10.61
N ASN A 97 -21.73 4.68 11.54
CA ASN A 97 -20.66 3.84 12.06
C ASN A 97 -19.60 3.36 11.04
N CYS A 98 -19.63 3.88 9.80
CA CYS A 98 -18.55 3.65 8.85
C CYS A 98 -17.29 4.44 9.26
N VAL A 99 -16.13 3.80 9.18
CA VAL A 99 -14.82 4.47 9.39
C VAL A 99 -14.11 4.79 8.08
N GLY A 100 -14.50 4.16 6.97
CA GLY A 100 -13.77 4.24 5.73
C GLY A 100 -14.22 3.25 4.66
N ALA A 101 -13.47 3.22 3.56
CA ALA A 101 -13.64 2.26 2.47
C ALA A 101 -12.40 1.39 2.33
N LEU A 102 -12.59 0.18 1.82
CA LEU A 102 -11.54 -0.80 1.59
C LEU A 102 -11.68 -1.35 0.17
N GLU A 103 -10.57 -1.43 -0.54
CA GLU A 103 -10.54 -1.87 -1.94
C GLU A 103 -9.24 -2.62 -2.25
N GLY A 104 -9.36 -3.73 -2.97
CA GLY A 104 -8.23 -4.46 -3.56
C GLY A 104 -7.90 -3.92 -4.95
N THR A 105 -6.62 -3.67 -5.23
CA THR A 105 -6.14 -3.29 -6.56
C THR A 105 -4.96 -4.16 -6.97
N TYR A 106 -4.85 -4.44 -8.26
CA TYR A 106 -3.72 -5.19 -8.82
C TYR A 106 -2.70 -4.24 -9.41
N ILE A 107 -1.43 -4.38 -8.98
CA ILE A 107 -0.30 -3.65 -9.54
C ILE A 107 0.51 -4.60 -10.41
N LYS A 108 0.66 -4.27 -11.70
CA LYS A 108 1.49 -5.05 -12.62
C LYS A 108 2.96 -5.00 -12.20
N LEU A 109 3.61 -6.16 -12.23
CA LEU A 109 5.00 -6.31 -11.82
C LEU A 109 5.82 -6.91 -12.96
N ASN A 110 7.06 -6.45 -13.08
CA ASN A 110 8.08 -7.19 -13.79
C ASN A 110 8.98 -7.90 -12.78
N VAL A 111 8.96 -9.23 -12.82
CA VAL A 111 9.67 -10.10 -11.88
C VAL A 111 10.50 -11.11 -12.67
N HIS A 112 11.58 -11.61 -12.05
CA HIS A 112 12.46 -12.55 -12.71
C HIS A 112 11.73 -13.85 -13.09
N ALA A 113 12.24 -14.57 -14.10
CA ALA A 113 11.64 -15.82 -14.59
C ALA A 113 11.40 -16.86 -13.48
N THR A 114 12.27 -16.85 -12.46
CA THR A 114 12.19 -17.72 -11.28
C THR A 114 10.97 -17.42 -10.40
N ASP A 115 10.58 -16.15 -10.28
CA ASP A 115 9.54 -15.69 -9.37
C ASP A 115 8.21 -15.44 -10.08
N MET A 116 8.19 -15.44 -11.42
CA MET A 116 6.95 -15.33 -12.20
C MET A 116 5.83 -16.30 -11.77
N PRO A 117 6.10 -17.57 -11.42
CA PRO A 117 5.03 -18.48 -10.98
C PRO A 117 4.29 -17.97 -9.74
N THR A 118 4.98 -17.24 -8.85
CA THR A 118 4.45 -16.68 -7.61
C THR A 118 3.54 -15.48 -7.84
N PHE A 119 3.82 -14.66 -8.86
CA PHE A 119 3.06 -13.44 -9.16
C PHE A 119 2.11 -13.56 -10.36
N ARG A 120 1.97 -14.75 -10.94
CA ARG A 120 1.12 -14.97 -12.11
C ARG A 120 -0.36 -14.97 -11.72
N MET A 121 -1.12 -14.05 -12.33
CA MET A 121 -2.58 -13.96 -12.20
C MET A 121 -3.31 -14.90 -13.15
N ARG A 122 -4.63 -15.10 -12.95
CA ARG A 122 -5.50 -15.94 -13.79
C ARG A 122 -5.49 -15.55 -15.28
N LYS A 123 -5.25 -14.26 -15.59
CA LYS A 123 -5.14 -13.74 -16.96
C LYS A 123 -3.75 -13.90 -17.59
N GLY A 124 -2.80 -14.52 -16.89
CA GLY A 124 -1.43 -14.75 -17.39
C GLY A 124 -0.47 -13.57 -17.22
N GLU A 125 -0.97 -12.41 -16.77
CA GLU A 125 -0.15 -11.26 -16.40
C GLU A 125 0.47 -11.44 -15.01
N ASN A 126 1.65 -10.85 -14.79
CA ASN A 126 2.25 -10.80 -13.47
C ASN A 126 1.81 -9.54 -12.74
N ALA A 127 1.22 -9.71 -11.57
CA ALA A 127 0.79 -8.61 -10.73
C ALA A 127 0.85 -9.02 -9.26
N THR A 128 0.90 -8.03 -8.37
CA THR A 128 0.67 -8.22 -6.93
C THR A 128 -0.64 -7.57 -6.53
N ASN A 129 -1.36 -8.20 -5.61
CA ASN A 129 -2.53 -7.59 -5.00
C ASN A 129 -2.09 -6.60 -3.92
N VAL A 130 -2.73 -5.43 -3.91
CA VAL A 130 -2.59 -4.40 -2.90
C VAL A 130 -3.97 -4.07 -2.35
N LEU A 131 -4.16 -4.31 -1.06
CA LEU A 131 -5.35 -3.89 -0.33
C LEU A 131 -5.12 -2.49 0.23
N GLY A 132 -5.92 -1.53 -0.20
CA GLY A 132 -5.93 -0.16 0.32
C GLY A 132 -7.16 0.09 1.18
N VAL A 133 -6.97 0.70 2.35
CA VAL A 133 -8.02 1.11 3.26
C VAL A 133 -7.88 2.61 3.50
N CYS A 134 -8.93 3.36 3.26
CA CYS A 134 -8.95 4.80 3.46
C CYS A 134 -10.05 5.22 4.43
N ASP A 135 -9.84 6.31 5.15
CA ASP A 135 -10.88 6.93 5.96
C ASP A 135 -11.90 7.68 5.08
N THR A 136 -12.90 8.29 5.72
CA THR A 136 -13.93 9.07 5.02
C THR A 136 -13.45 10.36 4.37
N LYS A 137 -12.21 10.79 4.64
CA LYS A 137 -11.54 11.91 3.96
C LYS A 137 -10.69 11.43 2.79
N GLY A 138 -10.52 10.12 2.61
CA GLY A 138 -9.65 9.52 1.61
C GLY A 138 -8.20 9.40 2.04
N ASP A 139 -7.86 9.65 3.31
CA ASP A 139 -6.52 9.40 3.84
C ASP A 139 -6.34 7.89 4.05
N PHE A 140 -5.21 7.31 3.62
CA PHE A 140 -4.94 5.89 3.86
C PHE A 140 -4.77 5.59 5.36
N VAL A 141 -5.51 4.59 5.84
CA VAL A 141 -5.50 4.05 7.20
C VAL A 141 -4.78 2.71 7.27
N TYR A 142 -4.74 2.00 6.15
CA TYR A 142 -4.00 0.75 6.04
C TYR A 142 -3.71 0.44 4.57
N VAL A 143 -2.53 -0.12 4.30
CA VAL A 143 -2.15 -0.60 2.98
C VAL A 143 -1.40 -1.91 3.19
N LEU A 144 -1.89 -2.97 2.55
CA LEU A 144 -1.24 -4.27 2.53
C LEU A 144 -0.88 -4.59 1.08
N ALA A 145 0.42 -4.61 0.79
CA ALA A 145 0.95 -5.00 -0.50
C ALA A 145 1.62 -6.37 -0.42
N GLY A 146 1.71 -7.08 -1.55
CA GLY A 146 2.58 -8.24 -1.67
C GLY A 146 1.89 -9.58 -1.37
N TRP A 147 0.64 -9.77 -1.77
CA TRP A 147 0.05 -11.12 -1.68
C TRP A 147 0.63 -12.03 -2.77
N GLU A 148 1.18 -13.16 -2.35
CA GLU A 148 1.69 -14.21 -3.23
C GLU A 148 0.52 -15.05 -3.77
N ARG A 149 0.46 -15.22 -5.10
CA ARG A 149 -0.56 -15.95 -5.86
C ARG A 149 -1.93 -15.27 -5.95
N SER A 150 -2.78 -15.82 -6.82
CA SER A 150 -4.19 -15.45 -7.00
C SER A 150 -5.02 -15.81 -5.76
N ALA A 151 -4.94 -15.02 -4.68
CA ALA A 151 -5.86 -15.15 -3.56
C ALA A 151 -7.18 -14.43 -3.79
N ALA A 152 -8.23 -14.95 -3.15
CA ALA A 152 -9.50 -14.25 -3.06
C ALA A 152 -9.37 -13.06 -2.11
N ASP A 153 -10.11 -11.98 -2.37
CA ASP A 153 -10.08 -10.76 -1.55
C ASP A 153 -10.40 -11.06 -0.07
N SER A 154 -11.21 -12.08 0.20
CA SER A 154 -11.51 -12.56 1.57
C SER A 154 -10.28 -13.10 2.30
N GLN A 155 -9.37 -13.81 1.64
CA GLN A 155 -8.15 -14.34 2.27
C GLN A 155 -7.18 -13.21 2.63
N ILE A 156 -7.03 -12.24 1.72
CA ILE A 156 -6.19 -11.06 1.92
C ILE A 156 -6.74 -10.22 3.09
N LEU A 157 -8.06 -10.14 3.19
CA LEU A 157 -8.74 -9.45 4.27
C LEU A 157 -8.55 -10.16 5.63
N CYS A 158 -8.68 -11.49 5.67
CA CYS A 158 -8.42 -12.26 6.89
C CYS A 158 -6.98 -12.12 7.37
N ASP A 159 -6.00 -12.12 6.47
CA ASP A 159 -4.60 -11.86 6.83
C ASP A 159 -4.39 -10.43 7.32
N ALA A 160 -4.99 -9.45 6.64
CA ALA A 160 -4.91 -8.06 7.07
C ALA A 160 -5.36 -7.91 8.54
N LEU A 161 -6.38 -8.65 8.97
CA LEU A 161 -6.89 -8.63 10.34
C LEU A 161 -6.04 -9.43 11.35
N SER A 162 -5.47 -10.56 10.94
CA SER A 162 -4.79 -11.49 11.85
C SER A 162 -3.35 -11.07 12.20
N ARG A 163 -2.77 -10.13 11.45
CA ARG A 163 -1.40 -9.63 11.68
C ARG A 163 -1.29 -8.82 12.97
N GLU A 164 -0.12 -8.91 13.62
CA GLU A 164 0.21 -8.14 14.83
C GLU A 164 0.10 -6.62 14.63
N ASN A 165 0.43 -6.12 13.42
CA ASN A 165 0.21 -4.73 13.00
C ASN A 165 -0.88 -4.64 11.92
N GLY A 166 -1.89 -5.49 12.03
CA GLY A 166 -2.98 -5.64 11.07
C GLY A 166 -4.00 -4.51 11.10
N LEU A 167 -4.89 -4.53 10.11
CA LEU A 167 -6.05 -3.66 10.02
C LEU A 167 -6.88 -3.76 11.31
N GLN A 168 -7.11 -2.61 11.95
CA GLN A 168 -7.90 -2.54 13.18
C GLN A 168 -9.32 -2.08 12.87
N VAL A 169 -10.30 -2.87 13.32
CA VAL A 169 -11.72 -2.53 13.25
C VAL A 169 -12.25 -2.37 14.68
N PRO A 170 -12.44 -1.13 15.17
CA PRO A 170 -12.96 -0.93 16.52
C PRO A 170 -14.38 -1.50 16.68
N LYS A 171 -14.70 -1.96 17.90
CA LYS A 171 -15.99 -2.60 18.18
C LYS A 171 -17.16 -1.66 17.85
N GLY A 172 -18.10 -2.15 17.05
CA GLY A 172 -19.28 -1.38 16.60
C GLY A 172 -19.03 -0.45 15.41
N GLN A 173 -17.86 -0.54 14.76
CA GLN A 173 -17.51 0.20 13.54
C GLN A 173 -17.33 -0.73 12.35
N ARG A 174 -17.46 -0.18 11.13
CA ARG A 174 -17.37 -0.97 9.89
C ARG A 174 -16.62 -0.26 8.76
N TYR A 175 -16.01 -1.02 7.85
CA TYR A 175 -15.53 -0.53 6.56
C TYR A 175 -16.48 -0.98 5.44
N HIS A 176 -16.68 -0.16 4.41
CA HIS A 176 -17.45 -0.56 3.23
C HIS A 176 -16.55 -1.09 2.11
N LEU A 177 -17.06 -2.09 1.40
CA LEU A 177 -16.48 -2.63 0.17
C LEU A 177 -17.08 -1.90 -1.04
N GLN A 178 -16.33 -1.77 -2.14
CA GLN A 178 -16.79 -1.07 -3.36
C GLN A 178 -18.03 -1.73 -3.99
N GLU A 179 -18.34 -2.99 -3.65
CA GLU A 179 -19.56 -3.68 -4.11
C GLU A 179 -20.87 -3.01 -3.64
N TRP A 180 -20.83 -2.05 -2.71
CA TRP A 180 -22.01 -1.28 -2.30
C TRP A 180 -22.58 -0.42 -3.44
N ARG A 181 -23.81 -0.73 -3.86
CA ARG A 181 -24.49 -0.07 -5.00
C ARG A 181 -25.73 0.76 -4.63
N GLY A 182 -25.88 1.23 -3.39
CA GLY A 182 -27.21 1.67 -2.92
C GLY A 182 -27.26 2.97 -2.15
N ALA A 183 -27.28 4.13 -2.83
CA ALA A 183 -27.61 5.41 -2.20
C ALA A 183 -28.99 5.33 -1.48
N GLY A 184 -28.97 5.10 -0.15
CA GLY A 184 -30.15 5.06 0.70
C GLY A 184 -30.46 3.73 1.40
N ASN A 185 -29.71 2.64 1.14
CA ASN A 185 -29.94 1.35 1.80
C ASN A 185 -28.74 0.96 2.69
N ALA A 186 -29.03 0.44 3.88
CA ALA A 186 -28.02 -0.21 4.72
C ALA A 186 -27.47 -1.44 3.97
N PRO A 187 -26.17 -1.75 4.10
CA PRO A 187 -25.58 -2.95 3.53
C PRO A 187 -26.38 -4.19 3.94
N THR A 188 -26.65 -5.04 2.97
CA THR A 188 -27.54 -6.20 3.14
C THR A 188 -26.77 -7.50 3.28
N ASN A 189 -25.47 -7.51 3.02
CA ASN A 189 -24.65 -8.71 3.05
C ASN A 189 -23.20 -8.42 3.49
N ALA A 190 -22.49 -9.46 3.92
CA ALA A 190 -21.09 -9.39 4.35
C ALA A 190 -20.09 -9.08 3.21
N LYS A 191 -20.55 -8.95 1.97
CA LYS A 191 -19.74 -8.51 0.82
C LYS A 191 -19.83 -7.00 0.58
N GLU A 192 -20.74 -6.32 1.27
CA GLU A 192 -20.92 -4.86 1.18
C GLU A 192 -20.33 -4.13 2.41
N GLU A 193 -19.95 -4.88 3.44
CA GLU A 193 -19.51 -4.34 4.72
C GLU A 193 -18.62 -5.32 5.50
N MET A 194 -17.62 -4.78 6.19
CA MET A 194 -16.74 -5.48 7.09
C MET A 194 -16.89 -4.99 8.54
N THR A 195 -17.27 -5.89 9.46
CA THR A 195 -17.47 -5.62 10.89
C THR A 195 -16.47 -6.37 11.78
N TYR A 196 -16.49 -6.10 13.09
CA TYR A 196 -15.65 -6.76 14.11
C TYR A 196 -15.72 -8.30 14.00
N CYS A 197 -14.55 -8.95 14.03
CA CYS A 197 -14.40 -10.40 13.85
C CYS A 197 -14.77 -11.17 15.12
N ASP A 198 -16.04 -11.48 15.31
CA ASP A 198 -16.48 -12.59 16.16
C ASP A 198 -17.28 -13.66 15.37
N ASP A 199 -17.52 -13.49 14.06
CA ASP A 199 -18.41 -14.36 13.26
C ASP A 199 -17.74 -14.96 12.00
N VAL A 200 -16.52 -15.49 12.10
CA VAL A 200 -15.95 -16.34 11.03
C VAL A 200 -15.83 -17.77 11.55
N ASP A 201 -16.98 -18.39 11.80
CA ASP A 201 -17.07 -19.86 11.84
C ASP A 201 -17.29 -20.39 10.41
N ASP A 202 -16.54 -21.44 10.09
CA ASP A 202 -16.56 -22.28 8.90
C ASP A 202 -16.01 -21.70 7.58
N VAL A 203 -14.70 -21.85 7.39
CA VAL A 203 -14.17 -22.31 6.10
C VAL A 203 -13.16 -23.43 6.31
N ASP A 204 -13.53 -24.58 5.74
CA ASP A 204 -12.87 -25.87 5.58
C ASP A 204 -11.32 -25.85 5.61
N ASP A 205 -10.79 -26.64 6.53
CA ASP A 205 -9.38 -26.81 6.87
C ASP A 205 -8.70 -27.71 5.80
N GLY A 206 -8.32 -27.08 4.69
CA GLY A 206 -7.65 -27.73 3.57
C GLY A 206 -6.20 -27.30 3.43
N ASP A 207 -5.33 -27.84 4.29
CA ASP A 207 -3.86 -27.95 4.19
C ASP A 207 -3.12 -26.79 3.49
N SER A 208 -2.60 -25.84 4.28
CA SER A 208 -1.54 -24.94 3.80
C SER A 208 -0.46 -24.77 4.86
N THR A 209 0.67 -25.43 4.63
CA THR A 209 1.92 -25.20 5.33
C THR A 209 2.50 -23.87 4.83
N TYR A 210 2.41 -22.82 5.64
CA TYR A 210 3.04 -21.54 5.33
C TYR A 210 4.56 -21.64 5.56
N THR A 211 5.33 -21.18 4.58
CA THR A 211 6.72 -20.79 4.79
C THR A 211 6.79 -19.29 4.54
N THR A 212 6.93 -18.51 5.60
CA THR A 212 7.16 -17.07 5.53
C THR A 212 8.55 -16.83 4.97
N THR A 213 8.67 -16.73 3.65
CA THR A 213 9.91 -16.23 3.03
C THR A 213 9.80 -14.72 2.98
N THR A 214 10.57 -14.04 3.82
CA THR A 214 10.86 -12.61 3.71
C THR A 214 11.64 -12.34 2.42
N ALA A 215 10.98 -12.43 1.27
CA ALA A 215 11.50 -11.95 0.00
C ALA A 215 11.20 -10.45 -0.11
N SER A 216 12.00 -9.67 0.63
CA SER A 216 12.02 -8.19 0.55
C SER A 216 12.89 -7.70 -0.62
N GLU A 217 13.40 -8.59 -1.45
CA GLU A 217 14.33 -8.27 -2.52
C GLU A 217 13.79 -8.92 -3.81
N ASP A 218 13.87 -8.20 -4.92
CA ASP A 218 13.48 -8.61 -6.29
C ASP A 218 12.12 -8.14 -6.84
N ILE A 219 11.71 -6.91 -6.53
CA ILE A 219 10.85 -6.11 -7.44
C ILE A 219 11.73 -5.11 -8.19
N HIS A 220 11.91 -5.31 -9.51
CA HIS A 220 12.80 -4.45 -10.30
C HIS A 220 12.18 -3.10 -10.69
N TYR A 221 10.86 -3.03 -10.90
CA TYR A 221 10.08 -1.79 -11.08
C TYR A 221 8.57 -2.08 -11.14
N ILE A 222 7.74 -1.05 -10.98
CA ILE A 222 6.28 -1.09 -11.07
C ILE A 222 5.85 -0.39 -12.37
N GLU A 223 5.09 -1.07 -13.22
CA GLU A 223 4.49 -0.47 -14.42
C GLU A 223 3.16 0.21 -14.06
N THR A 224 3.10 1.53 -14.20
CA THR A 224 1.83 2.28 -14.13
C THR A 224 1.26 2.39 -15.54
N THR A 225 0.21 1.62 -15.84
CA THR A 225 -0.51 1.73 -17.11
C THR A 225 -1.79 2.53 -16.89
N ASN A 226 -1.83 3.71 -17.51
CA ASN A 226 -2.94 4.65 -17.48
C ASN A 226 -3.97 4.26 -18.56
N GLU A 227 -4.49 3.04 -18.56
CA GLU A 227 -5.44 2.64 -19.59
C GLU A 227 -6.56 1.78 -19.03
N TRP A 228 -7.63 2.42 -18.55
CA TRP A 228 -8.97 1.83 -18.56
C TRP A 228 -10.01 2.92 -18.82
N SER A 229 -10.50 2.92 -20.06
CA SER A 229 -11.85 3.35 -20.44
C SER A 229 -12.78 2.15 -20.42
#